data_AF-A0A3A3EGU2-F1
#
_entry.id   AF-A0A3A3EGU2-F1
#
_cell.length_a   1.000
_cell.length_b   1.000
_cell.length_c   1.000
_cell.angle_alpha   90.00
_cell.angle_beta   90.00
_cell.angle_gamma   90.00
#
_symmetry.space_group_name_H-M   'P 1'
#
loop_
_entity.id
_entity.type
_entity.pdbx_description
1 polymer ?
#
loop_
_entity_poly.entity_id
_entity_poly.type
_entity_poly.pdbx_seq_one_letter_code
_entity_poly.pdbx_strand_id
1 'polypeptide(L)'
;MARRTRRRNKQGGNGSILIIKAFVTLFVLLVMIGSFLLFAAWWFFERKAANTKQPDSIHDFDHTNEEISAINQQSSRLDRVYSRLDQIEVEGRSLTRRQDGMFNERSKKGKQFNQEINSLSPEADRLEQSLADLEALPVKRLNEWAFYASMHLSLRKASLGYVLSFIIFAWLQPKWVLELSNTMQNLSLLDFYAAYPIAYGASVGALFISAIVLGVSFFLTKEKKIQELANSEHKEVVEEQRSFENEQREDNTVSVESFVNSLSELPHTTLKEIVDEFGINADRRSKATIIDAIRSAEFEVIQNIYLKLN
;
A
#
# COMPACT_ATOMS: atom_id res chain seq x y z
N MET A 1 70.01 -4.50 53.40
CA MET A 1 68.87 -3.84 52.73
C MET A 1 68.05 -4.88 51.98
N ALA A 2 66.90 -5.28 52.51
CA ALA A 2 66.01 -6.25 51.86
C ALA A 2 64.96 -5.52 51.00
N ARG A 3 65.04 -5.67 49.68
CA ARG A 3 64.08 -5.10 48.72
C ARG A 3 62.83 -5.99 48.69
N ARG A 4 61.77 -5.59 49.40
CA ARG A 4 60.43 -6.20 49.29
C ARG A 4 59.88 -5.97 47.88
N THR A 5 59.87 -7.00 47.05
CA THR A 5 59.12 -7.05 45.79
C THR A 5 57.63 -7.17 46.09
N ARG A 6 56.95 -6.02 46.13
CA ARG A 6 55.48 -5.93 46.22
C ARG A 6 54.91 -6.40 44.87
N ARG A 7 54.49 -7.67 44.78
CA ARG A 7 53.66 -8.17 43.66
C ARG A 7 52.35 -7.36 43.66
N ARG A 8 52.24 -6.40 42.73
CA ARG A 8 50.96 -5.80 42.36
C ARG A 8 50.18 -6.87 41.59
N ASN A 9 49.21 -7.51 42.25
CA ASN A 9 48.14 -8.18 41.53
C ASN A 9 47.44 -7.12 40.68
N LYS A 10 47.61 -7.21 39.36
CA LYS A 10 46.76 -6.50 38.40
C LYS A 10 45.36 -7.09 38.57
N GLN A 11 44.55 -6.41 39.36
CA GLN A 11 43.10 -6.59 39.44
C GLN A 11 42.50 -6.01 38.15
N GLY A 12 42.77 -6.65 37.02
CA GLY A 12 42.26 -6.29 35.70
C GLY A 12 41.51 -7.48 35.16
N GLY A 13 40.18 -7.41 35.11
CA GLY A 13 39.38 -8.46 34.46
C GLY A 13 37.91 -8.51 34.85
N ASN A 14 37.52 -8.05 36.04
CA ASN A 14 36.14 -8.31 36.50
C ASN A 14 35.09 -7.41 35.82
N GLY A 15 35.41 -6.15 35.52
CA GLY A 15 34.46 -5.21 34.91
C GLY A 15 34.09 -5.56 33.47
N SER A 16 35.06 -5.93 32.63
CA SER A 16 34.82 -6.33 31.24
C SER A 16 34.04 -7.64 31.13
N ILE A 17 34.34 -8.61 32.00
CA ILE A 17 33.60 -9.87 32.07
C ILE A 17 32.14 -9.60 32.48
N LEU A 18 31.89 -8.77 33.49
CA LEU A 18 30.53 -8.41 33.91
C LEU A 18 29.72 -7.74 32.79
N ILE A 19 30.34 -6.85 32.01
CA ILE A 19 29.69 -6.20 30.87
C ILE A 19 29.30 -7.25 29.81
N ILE A 20 30.21 -8.13 29.43
CA ILE A 20 29.93 -9.21 28.46
C ILE A 20 28.79 -10.10 28.96
N LYS A 21 28.81 -10.47 30.25
CA LYS A 21 27.74 -11.28 30.84
C LYS A 21 26.38 -10.58 30.83
N ALA A 22 26.35 -9.28 31.09
CA ALA A 22 25.14 -8.48 31.02
C ALA A 22 24.59 -8.38 29.58
N PHE A 23 25.45 -8.21 28.58
CA PHE A 23 25.04 -8.22 27.17
C PHE A 23 24.47 -9.58 26.73
N VAL A 24 25.13 -10.68 27.11
CA VAL A 24 24.65 -12.04 26.82
C VAL A 24 23.29 -12.28 27.48
N THR A 25 23.15 -11.87 28.74
CA THR A 25 21.90 -11.93 29.50
C THR A 25 20.78 -11.15 28.80
N LEU A 26 21.05 -9.94 28.32
CA LEU A 26 20.09 -9.14 27.57
C LEU A 26 19.68 -9.82 26.26
N PHE A 27 20.64 -10.42 25.55
CA PHE A 27 20.36 -11.16 24.33
C PHE A 27 19.45 -12.37 24.59
N VAL A 28 19.70 -13.11 25.67
CA VAL A 28 18.85 -14.24 26.08
C VAL A 28 17.41 -13.77 26.36
N LEU A 29 17.26 -12.65 27.09
CA LEU A 29 15.95 -12.06 27.36
C LEU A 29 15.24 -11.64 26.08
N LEU A 30 15.97 -11.08 25.11
CA LEU A 30 15.40 -10.67 23.82
C LEU A 30 14.84 -11.85 23.04
N VAL A 31 15.49 -13.01 23.06
CA VAL A 31 15.01 -14.26 22.44
C VAL A 31 13.74 -14.76 23.14
N MET A 32 13.70 -14.73 24.47
CA MET A 32 12.50 -15.12 25.22
C MET A 32 11.33 -14.19 24.95
N ILE A 33 11.59 -12.88 24.99
CA ILE A 33 10.60 -11.85 24.67
C ILE A 33 10.13 -12.00 23.23
N GLY A 34 11.03 -12.23 22.27
CA GLY A 34 10.69 -12.44 20.87
C GLY A 34 9.80 -13.67 20.66
N SER A 35 10.11 -14.77 21.35
CA SER A 35 9.28 -15.99 21.31
C SER A 35 7.90 -15.72 21.90
N PHE A 36 7.83 -15.06 23.06
CA PHE A 36 6.56 -14.67 23.66
C PHE A 36 5.75 -13.73 22.76
N LEU A 37 6.39 -12.70 22.18
CA LEU A 37 5.77 -11.75 21.27
C LEU A 37 5.24 -12.43 20.00
N LEU A 38 5.91 -13.45 19.47
CA LEU A 38 5.43 -14.22 18.32
C LEU A 38 4.05 -14.84 18.61
N PHE A 39 3.91 -15.52 19.76
CA PHE A 39 2.64 -16.14 20.15
C PHE A 39 1.59 -15.11 20.57
N ALA A 40 1.99 -14.05 21.27
CA ALA A 40 1.09 -12.96 21.64
C ALA A 40 0.55 -12.23 20.39
N ALA A 41 1.41 -11.99 19.40
CA ALA A 41 1.03 -11.41 18.12
C ALA A 41 0.11 -12.36 17.34
N TRP A 42 0.45 -13.65 17.25
CA TRP A 42 -0.44 -14.63 16.62
C TRP A 42 -1.84 -14.61 17.25
N TRP A 43 -1.93 -14.67 18.57
CA TRP A 43 -3.19 -14.58 19.29
C TRP A 43 -3.96 -13.29 19.03
N PHE A 44 -3.28 -12.14 19.05
CA PHE A 44 -3.87 -10.84 18.76
C PHE A 44 -4.44 -10.77 17.34
N PHE A 45 -3.67 -11.19 16.34
CA PHE A 45 -4.08 -11.15 14.95
C PHE A 45 -5.15 -12.19 14.63
N GLU A 46 -5.17 -13.35 15.29
CA GLU A 46 -6.26 -14.33 15.15
C GLU A 46 -7.60 -13.74 15.62
N ARG A 47 -7.61 -13.07 16.78
CA ARG A 47 -8.80 -12.36 17.27
C ARG A 47 -9.22 -11.21 16.37
N LYS A 48 -8.25 -10.46 15.85
CA LYS A 48 -8.53 -9.35 14.95
C LYS A 48 -9.12 -9.86 13.63
N ALA A 49 -8.56 -10.92 13.06
CA ALA A 49 -9.04 -11.53 11.84
C ALA A 49 -10.48 -12.05 11.95
N ALA A 50 -10.86 -12.62 13.10
CA ALA A 50 -12.24 -13.08 13.34
C ALA A 50 -13.28 -11.94 13.27
N ASN A 51 -12.86 -10.70 13.53
CA ASN A 51 -13.72 -9.51 13.49
C ASN A 51 -13.59 -8.72 12.18
N THR A 52 -12.65 -9.09 11.30
CA THR A 52 -12.46 -8.41 10.02
C THR A 52 -13.55 -8.88 9.05
N LYS A 53 -14.36 -7.95 8.54
CA LYS A 53 -15.33 -8.26 7.48
C LYS A 53 -14.60 -8.75 6.23
N GLN A 54 -15.15 -9.78 5.61
CA GLN A 54 -14.69 -10.23 4.30
C GLN A 54 -15.35 -9.35 3.24
N PRO A 55 -14.57 -8.63 2.41
CA PRO A 55 -15.10 -7.93 1.25
C PRO A 55 -15.52 -8.97 0.21
N ASP A 56 -16.60 -8.65 -0.50
CA ASP A 56 -17.11 -9.48 -1.59
C ASP A 56 -16.46 -9.05 -2.92
N SER A 57 -16.12 -7.75 -3.05
CA SER A 57 -15.52 -7.17 -4.26
C SER A 57 -14.41 -6.17 -3.94
N ILE A 58 -13.58 -5.85 -4.94
CA ILE A 58 -12.59 -4.77 -4.83
C ILE A 58 -13.27 -3.38 -4.71
N HIS A 59 -14.47 -3.23 -5.25
CA HIS A 59 -15.26 -2.00 -5.17
C HIS A 59 -15.73 -1.66 -3.75
N ASP A 60 -15.71 -2.62 -2.81
CA ASP A 60 -15.97 -2.35 -1.39
C ASP A 60 -14.96 -1.35 -0.80
N PHE A 61 -13.82 -1.17 -1.48
CA PHE A 61 -12.78 -0.22 -1.10
C PHE A 61 -12.85 1.12 -1.84
N ASP A 62 -13.74 1.28 -2.82
CA ASP A 62 -13.85 2.50 -3.62
C ASP A 62 -14.26 3.71 -2.78
N HIS A 63 -14.09 4.88 -3.37
CA HIS A 63 -14.50 6.13 -2.74
C HIS A 63 -15.99 6.12 -2.44
N THR A 64 -16.33 6.54 -1.22
CA THR A 64 -17.73 6.79 -0.88
C THR A 64 -18.24 8.04 -1.60
N ASN A 65 -19.55 8.17 -1.75
CA ASN A 65 -20.16 9.36 -2.36
C ASN A 65 -19.75 10.67 -1.64
N GLU A 66 -19.56 10.62 -0.32
CA GLU A 66 -19.07 11.76 0.46
C GLU A 66 -17.61 12.10 0.13
N GLU A 67 -16.75 11.10 -0.03
CA GLU A 67 -15.35 11.27 -0.43
C GLU A 67 -15.24 11.81 -1.86
N ILE A 68 -16.05 11.30 -2.80
CA ILE A 68 -16.11 11.82 -4.17
C ILE A 68 -16.53 13.29 -4.19
N SER A 69 -17.56 13.65 -3.40
CA SER A 69 -17.99 15.04 -3.26
C SER A 69 -16.88 15.91 -2.67
N ALA A 70 -16.13 15.41 -1.69
CA ALA A 70 -15.01 16.13 -1.09
C ALA A 70 -13.86 16.34 -2.08
N ILE A 71 -13.51 15.31 -2.88
CA ILE A 71 -12.51 15.38 -3.95
C ILE A 71 -12.92 16.45 -4.97
N ASN A 72 -14.15 16.38 -5.48
CA ASN A 72 -14.66 17.34 -6.46
C ASN A 72 -14.64 18.78 -5.92
N GLN A 73 -15.01 18.98 -4.65
CA GLN A 73 -14.97 20.29 -4.00
C GLN A 73 -13.53 20.81 -3.84
N GLN A 74 -12.60 19.97 -3.42
CA GLN A 74 -11.20 20.33 -3.23
C GLN A 74 -10.50 20.62 -4.56
N SER A 75 -10.71 19.77 -5.56
CA SER A 75 -10.25 19.98 -6.94
C SER A 75 -10.76 21.31 -7.49
N SER A 76 -12.07 21.57 -7.38
CA SER A 76 -12.66 22.85 -7.81
C SER A 76 -12.06 24.07 -7.09
N ARG A 77 -11.67 23.93 -5.81
CA ARG A 77 -11.02 25.00 -5.06
C ARG A 77 -9.58 25.20 -5.50
N LEU A 78 -8.85 24.11 -5.71
CA LEU A 78 -7.47 24.13 -6.20
C LEU A 78 -7.38 24.79 -7.58
N ASP A 79 -8.29 24.44 -8.50
CA ASP A 79 -8.38 25.05 -9.82
C ASP A 79 -8.60 26.57 -9.75
N ARG A 80 -9.41 27.05 -8.81
CA ARG A 80 -9.61 28.49 -8.59
C ARG A 80 -8.34 29.17 -8.08
N VAL A 81 -7.60 28.51 -7.18
CA VAL A 81 -6.33 29.03 -6.66
C VAL A 81 -5.29 29.11 -7.78
N TYR A 82 -5.12 28.06 -8.59
CA TYR A 82 -4.22 28.08 -9.74
C TYR A 82 -4.63 29.10 -10.79
N SER A 83 -5.92 29.16 -11.13
CA SER A 83 -6.44 30.17 -12.05
C SER A 83 -6.12 31.58 -11.56
N ARG A 84 -6.18 31.83 -10.24
CA ARG A 84 -5.84 33.14 -9.67
C ARG A 84 -4.34 33.42 -9.71
N LEU A 85 -3.50 32.43 -9.40
CA LEU A 85 -2.05 32.55 -9.52
C LEU A 85 -1.63 32.83 -10.97
N ASP A 86 -2.23 32.16 -11.95
CA ASP A 86 -2.00 32.40 -13.38
C ASP A 86 -2.47 33.79 -13.81
N GLN A 87 -3.61 34.26 -13.30
CA GLN A 87 -4.06 35.63 -13.55
C GLN A 87 -3.08 36.66 -12.99
N ILE A 88 -2.55 36.46 -11.78
CA ILE A 88 -1.52 37.32 -11.20
C ILE A 88 -0.27 37.34 -12.08
N GLU A 89 0.14 36.18 -12.60
CA GLU A 89 1.28 36.03 -13.49
C GLU A 89 1.06 36.82 -14.80
N VAL A 90 -0.13 36.71 -15.41
CA VAL A 90 -0.50 37.44 -16.64
C VAL A 90 -0.62 38.94 -16.40
N GLU A 91 -1.33 39.36 -15.36
CA GLU A 91 -1.48 40.78 -15.00
C GLU A 91 -0.17 41.43 -14.57
N GLY A 92 0.75 40.64 -14.01
CA GLY A 92 2.04 41.05 -13.51
C GLY A 92 3.15 41.08 -14.57
N ARG A 93 2.91 40.64 -15.82
CA ARG A 93 3.94 40.60 -16.88
C ARG A 93 4.62 41.93 -17.15
N SER A 94 3.91 43.04 -16.94
CA SER A 94 4.44 44.40 -17.12
C SER A 94 5.23 44.92 -15.91
N LEU A 95 5.22 44.19 -14.79
CA LEU A 95 5.90 44.56 -13.56
C LEU A 95 7.31 43.98 -13.53
N THR A 96 8.28 44.77 -13.07
CA THR A 96 9.64 44.32 -12.86
C THR A 96 9.69 43.28 -11.73
N ARG A 97 10.43 42.19 -11.95
CA ARG A 97 10.70 41.15 -10.95
C ARG A 97 12.06 41.33 -10.29
N ARG A 98 12.17 40.81 -9.07
CA ARG A 98 13.42 40.68 -8.31
C ARG A 98 14.12 39.36 -8.68
N GLN A 99 15.36 39.18 -8.23
CA GLN A 99 16.15 37.96 -8.50
C GLN A 99 15.57 36.70 -7.84
N ASP A 100 14.73 36.84 -6.81
CA ASP A 100 14.00 35.75 -6.14
C ASP A 100 12.75 35.30 -6.93
N GLY A 101 12.46 35.91 -8.07
CA GLY A 101 11.27 35.62 -8.88
C GLY A 101 10.00 36.37 -8.47
N MET A 102 10.01 37.09 -7.35
CA MET A 102 8.87 37.87 -6.85
C MET A 102 8.76 39.24 -7.53
N PHE A 103 7.58 39.85 -7.51
CA PHE A 103 7.39 41.21 -8.05
C PHE A 103 8.10 42.26 -7.21
N ASN A 104 8.53 43.36 -7.83
CA ASN A 104 9.15 44.46 -7.11
C ASN A 104 8.14 45.20 -6.21
N GLU A 105 8.39 45.19 -4.90
CA GLU A 105 7.54 45.79 -3.87
C GLU A 105 7.50 47.33 -3.90
N ARG A 106 8.35 47.99 -4.70
CA ARG A 106 8.26 49.44 -4.94
C ARG A 106 6.92 49.83 -5.57
N SER A 107 6.28 48.93 -6.30
CA SER A 107 4.95 49.15 -6.87
C SER A 107 3.86 48.65 -5.91
N LYS A 108 2.79 49.44 -5.73
CA LYS A 108 1.64 49.03 -4.92
C LYS A 108 1.03 47.71 -5.43
N LYS A 109 0.97 47.54 -6.75
CA LYS A 109 0.46 46.33 -7.41
C LYS A 109 1.36 45.11 -7.17
N GLY A 110 2.68 45.27 -7.31
CA GLY A 110 3.65 44.20 -7.03
C GLY A 110 3.64 43.75 -5.56
N LYS A 111 3.50 44.69 -4.61
CA LYS A 111 3.33 44.35 -3.18
C LYS A 111 2.05 43.55 -2.92
N GLN A 112 0.93 43.93 -3.54
CA GLN A 112 -0.34 43.20 -3.44
C GLN A 112 -0.24 41.79 -4.01
N PHE A 113 0.35 41.64 -5.20
CA PHE A 113 0.55 40.32 -5.82
C PHE A 113 1.45 39.41 -5.01
N ASN A 114 2.55 39.93 -4.44
CA ASN A 114 3.40 39.12 -3.57
C ASN A 114 2.66 38.64 -2.31
N GLN A 115 1.81 39.49 -1.71
CA GLN A 115 0.98 39.08 -0.56
C GLN A 115 -0.02 37.99 -0.95
N GLU A 116 -0.66 38.15 -2.11
CA GLU A 116 -1.63 37.18 -2.62
C GLU A 116 -0.95 35.84 -2.95
N ILE A 117 0.19 35.85 -3.64
CA ILE A 117 1.01 34.65 -3.90
C ILE A 117 1.42 33.96 -2.59
N ASN A 118 1.91 34.73 -1.60
CA ASN A 118 2.31 34.18 -0.31
C ASN A 118 1.14 33.58 0.49
N SER A 119 -0.11 33.95 0.18
CA SER A 119 -1.30 33.34 0.77
C SER A 119 -1.82 32.14 -0.02
N LEU A 120 -1.80 32.22 -1.35
CA LEU A 120 -2.38 31.24 -2.25
C LEU A 120 -1.46 30.04 -2.48
N SER A 121 -0.14 30.25 -2.53
CA SER A 121 0.81 29.17 -2.78
C SER A 121 0.80 28.11 -1.65
N PRO A 122 0.85 28.48 -0.36
CA PRO A 122 0.68 27.49 0.72
C PRO A 122 -0.73 26.86 0.76
N GLU A 123 -1.76 27.58 0.31
CA GLU A 123 -3.11 27.04 0.21
C GLU A 123 -3.20 25.97 -0.88
N ALA A 124 -2.57 26.20 -2.04
CA ALA A 124 -2.47 25.22 -3.12
C ALA A 124 -1.75 23.95 -2.66
N ASP A 125 -0.57 24.08 -2.06
CA ASP A 125 0.20 22.93 -1.54
C ASP A 125 -0.63 22.09 -0.55
N ARG A 126 -1.37 22.76 0.34
CA ARG A 126 -2.25 22.08 1.31
C ARG A 126 -3.41 21.36 0.63
N LEU A 127 -4.00 21.97 -0.40
CA LEU A 127 -5.10 21.37 -1.15
C LEU A 127 -4.63 20.19 -1.99
N GLU A 128 -3.47 20.29 -2.65
CA GLU A 128 -2.84 19.18 -3.36
C GLU A 128 -2.57 18.00 -2.44
N GLN A 129 -1.96 18.25 -1.27
CA GLN A 129 -1.68 17.19 -0.30
C GLN A 129 -2.97 16.53 0.19
N SER A 130 -3.97 17.33 0.54
CA SER A 130 -5.28 16.82 0.97
C SER A 130 -5.97 16.00 -0.11
N LEU A 131 -5.90 16.43 -1.36
CA LEU A 131 -6.50 15.73 -2.49
C LEU A 131 -5.78 14.40 -2.77
N ALA A 132 -4.44 14.39 -2.75
CA ALA A 132 -3.66 13.17 -2.86
C ALA A 132 -3.96 12.18 -1.71
N ASP A 133 -4.15 12.67 -0.48
CA ASP A 133 -4.54 11.84 0.66
C ASP A 133 -5.93 11.22 0.48
N LEU A 134 -6.89 11.96 -0.08
CA LEU A 134 -8.24 11.47 -0.38
C LEU A 134 -8.23 10.46 -1.53
N GLU A 135 -7.51 10.74 -2.61
CA GLU A 135 -7.38 9.82 -3.76
C GLU A 135 -6.71 8.51 -3.37
N ALA A 136 -5.78 8.53 -2.40
CA ALA A 136 -5.10 7.34 -1.91
C ALA A 136 -5.96 6.48 -0.94
N LEU A 137 -7.14 6.94 -0.51
CA LEU A 137 -7.96 6.22 0.48
C LEU A 137 -8.35 4.79 0.07
N PRO A 138 -8.81 4.51 -1.16
CA PRO A 138 -9.16 3.14 -1.57
C PRO A 138 -7.98 2.20 -1.47
N VAL A 139 -6.83 2.61 -2.03
CA VAL A 139 -5.59 1.83 -1.98
C VAL A 139 -5.12 1.61 -0.53
N LYS A 140 -5.29 2.61 0.33
CA LYS A 140 -4.97 2.51 1.76
C LYS A 140 -5.89 1.52 2.47
N ARG A 141 -7.20 1.59 2.25
CA ARG A 141 -8.19 0.67 2.83
C ARG A 141 -7.95 -0.77 2.36
N LEU A 142 -7.70 -0.97 1.06
CA LEU A 142 -7.37 -2.28 0.49
C LEU A 142 -6.08 -2.85 1.10
N ASN A 143 -5.02 -2.04 1.19
CA ASN A 143 -3.75 -2.47 1.78
C ASN A 143 -3.87 -2.81 3.27
N GLU A 144 -4.65 -2.01 4.02
CA GLU A 144 -4.89 -2.25 5.43
C GLU A 144 -5.65 -3.57 5.65
N TRP A 145 -6.72 -3.79 4.87
CA TRP A 145 -7.44 -5.06 4.89
C TRP A 145 -6.53 -6.23 4.51
N ALA A 146 -5.80 -6.13 3.39
CA ALA A 146 -4.91 -7.18 2.91
C ALA A 146 -3.81 -7.49 3.93
N PHE A 147 -3.32 -6.48 4.66
CA PHE A 147 -2.40 -6.66 5.78
C PHE A 147 -3.00 -7.55 6.87
N TYR A 148 -4.18 -7.22 7.41
CA TYR A 148 -4.79 -8.03 8.48
C TYR A 148 -5.20 -9.43 8.00
N ALA A 149 -5.72 -9.53 6.78
CA ALA A 149 -6.11 -10.80 6.17
C ALA A 149 -4.91 -11.73 5.92
N SER A 150 -3.73 -11.19 5.57
CA SER A 150 -2.53 -12.00 5.34
C SER A 150 -1.71 -12.26 6.60
N MET A 151 -1.70 -11.31 7.55
CA MET A 151 -0.84 -11.37 8.74
C MET A 151 -1.23 -12.52 9.67
N HIS A 152 -2.52 -12.76 9.92
CA HIS A 152 -2.94 -13.85 10.81
C HIS A 152 -2.55 -15.23 10.24
N LEU A 153 -2.77 -15.47 8.94
CA LEU A 153 -2.34 -16.70 8.26
C LEU A 153 -0.82 -16.88 8.31
N SER A 154 -0.08 -15.79 8.14
CA SER A 154 1.38 -15.82 8.13
C SER A 154 1.95 -16.05 9.53
N LEU A 155 1.36 -15.45 10.56
CA LEU A 155 1.69 -15.73 11.96
C LEU A 155 1.37 -17.18 12.33
N ARG A 156 0.25 -17.74 11.88
CA ARG A 156 -0.06 -19.17 12.09
C ARG A 156 1.02 -20.07 11.51
N LYS A 157 1.48 -19.82 10.28
CA LYS A 157 2.59 -20.57 9.67
C LYS A 157 3.92 -20.33 10.39
N ALA A 158 4.20 -19.10 10.82
CA ALA A 158 5.41 -18.76 11.56
C ALA A 158 5.46 -19.46 12.93
N SER A 159 4.35 -19.47 13.68
CA SER A 159 4.23 -20.18 14.95
C SER A 159 4.37 -21.70 14.78
N LEU A 160 3.76 -22.28 13.74
CA LEU A 160 3.96 -23.69 13.41
C LEU A 160 5.43 -23.98 13.03
N GLY A 161 6.03 -23.11 12.23
CA GLY A 161 7.44 -23.18 11.85
C GLY A 161 8.36 -23.12 13.06
N TYR A 162 8.06 -22.24 14.03
CA TYR A 162 8.77 -22.14 15.30
C TYR A 162 8.69 -23.46 16.08
N VAL A 163 7.48 -23.98 16.32
CA VAL A 163 7.29 -25.20 17.11
C VAL A 163 7.97 -26.40 16.45
N LEU A 164 7.81 -26.57 15.14
CA LEU A 164 8.42 -27.67 14.39
C LEU A 164 9.94 -27.58 14.40
N SER A 165 10.50 -26.40 14.10
CA SER A 165 11.96 -26.21 14.11
C SER A 165 12.55 -26.35 15.52
N PHE A 166 11.84 -25.90 16.56
CA PHE A 166 12.26 -26.11 17.94
C PHE A 166 12.37 -27.61 18.27
N ILE A 167 11.33 -28.39 17.93
CA ILE A 167 11.33 -29.85 18.14
C ILE A 167 12.48 -30.50 17.37
N ILE A 168 12.67 -30.12 16.10
CA ILE A 168 13.74 -30.66 15.25
C ILE A 168 15.12 -30.34 15.83
N PHE A 169 15.36 -29.10 16.28
CA PHE A 169 16.64 -28.72 16.88
C PHE A 169 16.88 -29.34 18.24
N ALA A 170 15.84 -29.50 19.06
CA ALA A 170 15.93 -30.19 20.33
C ALA A 170 16.25 -31.68 20.15
N TRP A 171 15.75 -32.30 19.08
CA TRP A 171 15.97 -33.71 18.77
C TRP A 171 17.31 -33.99 18.07
N LEU A 172 17.63 -33.25 17.00
CA LEU A 172 18.85 -33.46 16.21
C LEU A 172 20.11 -32.88 16.88
N GLN A 173 19.94 -31.90 17.76
CA GLN A 173 21.03 -31.26 18.52
C GLN A 173 22.25 -30.91 17.65
N PRO A 174 22.07 -30.11 16.58
CA PRO A 174 23.18 -29.77 15.70
C PRO A 174 24.27 -29.04 16.48
N LYS A 175 25.54 -29.23 16.08
CA LYS A 175 26.72 -28.73 16.82
C LYS A 175 26.62 -27.25 17.19
N TRP A 176 26.16 -26.40 16.26
CA TRP A 176 26.03 -24.97 16.50
C TRP A 176 24.98 -24.63 17.58
N VAL A 177 23.90 -25.40 17.73
CA VAL A 177 22.89 -25.23 18.79
C VAL A 177 23.50 -25.53 20.15
N LEU A 178 24.28 -26.61 20.23
CA LEU A 178 24.96 -27.04 21.44
C LEU A 178 26.05 -26.04 21.85
N GLU A 179 26.88 -25.60 20.89
CA GLU A 179 27.91 -24.60 21.11
C GLU A 179 27.30 -23.27 21.58
N LEU A 180 26.26 -22.78 20.90
CA LEU A 180 25.55 -21.55 21.27
C LEU A 180 24.95 -21.66 22.68
N SER A 181 24.28 -22.76 22.99
CA SER A 181 23.75 -23.07 24.31
C SER A 181 24.84 -23.00 25.38
N ASN A 182 25.94 -23.72 25.18
CA ASN A 182 27.04 -23.79 26.15
C ASN A 182 27.73 -22.43 26.36
N THR A 183 27.95 -21.68 25.28
CA THR A 183 28.51 -20.33 25.36
C THR A 183 27.60 -19.40 26.16
N MET A 184 26.29 -19.48 25.93
CA MET A 184 25.30 -18.62 26.58
C MET A 184 25.11 -19.00 28.04
N GLN A 185 25.13 -20.29 28.38
CA GLN A 185 25.09 -20.75 29.77
C GLN A 185 26.33 -20.31 30.57
N ASN A 186 27.53 -20.39 29.98
CA ASN A 186 28.77 -20.01 30.66
C ASN A 186 28.89 -18.48 30.88
N LEU A 187 28.25 -17.69 30.01
CA LEU A 187 28.35 -16.23 30.01
C LEU A 187 27.09 -15.53 30.57
N SER A 188 25.95 -16.21 30.68
CA SER A 188 24.73 -15.64 31.27
C SER A 188 24.88 -15.41 32.79
N LEU A 189 24.16 -14.41 33.31
CA LEU A 189 23.93 -14.22 34.74
C LEU A 189 22.66 -14.91 35.24
N LEU A 190 21.77 -15.34 34.33
CA LEU A 190 20.59 -16.13 34.66
C LEU A 190 20.90 -17.63 34.57
N ASP A 191 20.63 -18.33 35.66
CA ASP A 191 20.66 -19.80 35.74
C ASP A 191 19.41 -20.47 35.15
N PHE A 192 18.46 -19.70 34.59
CA PHE A 192 17.17 -20.21 34.11
C PHE A 192 17.32 -21.33 33.07
N TYR A 193 18.39 -21.30 32.25
CA TYR A 193 18.68 -22.33 31.25
C TYR A 193 19.63 -23.45 31.73
N ALA A 194 20.09 -23.42 32.98
CA ALA A 194 20.92 -24.50 33.53
C ALA A 194 20.17 -25.84 33.59
N ALA A 195 18.83 -25.80 33.68
CA ALA A 195 17.97 -26.99 33.67
C ALA A 195 17.74 -27.57 32.26
N TYR A 196 17.80 -26.73 31.21
CA TYR A 196 17.59 -27.15 29.81
C TYR A 196 18.51 -26.40 28.85
N PRO A 197 19.81 -26.75 28.79
CA PRO A 197 20.81 -26.00 28.00
C PRO A 197 20.38 -25.90 26.52
N ILE A 198 19.97 -27.03 25.95
CA ILE A 198 19.62 -27.17 24.53
C ILE A 198 18.44 -26.27 24.13
N ALA A 199 17.54 -25.95 25.07
CA ALA A 199 16.34 -25.15 24.80
C ALA A 199 16.69 -23.74 24.30
N TYR A 200 17.80 -23.15 24.75
CA TYR A 200 18.19 -21.82 24.31
C TYR A 200 18.57 -21.80 22.83
N GLY A 201 19.55 -22.63 22.44
CA GLY A 201 20.02 -22.67 21.06
C GLY A 201 18.92 -23.10 20.08
N ALA A 202 18.06 -24.04 20.49
CA ALA A 202 16.88 -24.44 19.73
C ALA A 202 15.89 -23.27 19.58
N SER A 203 15.64 -22.48 20.63
CA SER A 203 14.75 -21.31 20.58
C SER A 203 15.28 -20.23 19.62
N VAL A 204 16.58 -19.95 19.64
CA VAL A 204 17.21 -18.97 18.73
C VAL A 204 17.07 -19.43 17.28
N GLY A 205 17.39 -20.69 17.00
CA GLY A 205 17.21 -21.28 15.67
C GLY A 205 15.77 -21.22 15.19
N ALA A 206 14.86 -21.62 16.07
CA ALA A 206 13.44 -21.66 15.77
C ALA A 206 12.86 -20.27 15.51
N LEU A 207 13.28 -19.27 16.28
CA LEU A 207 12.91 -17.86 16.03
C LEU A 207 13.37 -17.41 14.65
N PHE A 208 14.62 -17.70 14.29
CA PHE A 208 15.18 -17.30 13.00
C PHE A 208 14.40 -17.92 11.83
N ILE A 209 14.11 -19.22 11.90
CA ILE A 209 13.27 -19.90 10.91
C ILE A 209 11.86 -19.29 10.88
N SER A 210 11.26 -19.05 12.04
CA SER A 210 9.92 -18.47 12.12
C SER A 210 9.84 -17.07 11.48
N ALA A 211 10.88 -16.25 11.63
CA ALA A 211 10.95 -14.91 11.04
C ALA A 211 11.03 -14.97 9.51
N ILE A 212 11.81 -15.92 8.97
CA ILE A 212 11.88 -16.16 7.53
C ILE A 212 10.51 -16.62 7.00
N VAL A 213 9.90 -17.60 7.67
CA VAL A 213 8.58 -18.12 7.29
C VAL A 213 7.52 -17.02 7.36
N LEU A 214 7.56 -16.15 8.38
CA LEU A 214 6.66 -15.01 8.51
C LEU A 214 6.79 -14.06 7.33
N GLY A 215 8.02 -13.63 7.00
CA GLY A 215 8.28 -12.70 5.90
C GLY A 215 7.81 -13.27 4.56
N VAL A 216 8.24 -14.49 4.22
CA VAL A 216 7.87 -15.14 2.95
C VAL A 216 6.37 -15.37 2.86
N SER A 217 5.75 -15.89 3.93
CA SER A 217 4.30 -16.15 3.91
C SER A 217 3.50 -14.85 3.79
N PHE A 218 3.93 -13.78 4.43
CA PHE A 218 3.22 -12.50 4.43
C PHE A 218 3.09 -11.94 3.02
N PHE A 219 4.22 -11.80 2.30
CA PHE A 219 4.19 -11.25 0.94
C PHE A 219 3.38 -12.12 -0.03
N LEU A 220 3.61 -13.44 -0.02
CA LEU A 220 2.87 -14.36 -0.89
C LEU A 220 1.37 -14.38 -0.61
N THR A 221 0.97 -14.32 0.66
CA THR A 221 -0.45 -14.38 1.04
C THR A 221 -1.14 -13.04 0.76
N LYS A 222 -0.45 -11.92 1.00
CA LYS A 222 -0.96 -10.58 0.70
C LYS A 222 -1.24 -10.43 -0.80
N GLU A 223 -0.29 -10.80 -1.64
CA GLU A 223 -0.41 -10.70 -3.09
C GLU A 223 -1.55 -11.59 -3.63
N LYS A 224 -1.62 -12.84 -3.17
CA LYS A 224 -2.73 -13.74 -3.52
C LYS A 224 -4.10 -13.19 -3.15
N LYS A 225 -4.24 -12.60 -1.96
CA LYS A 225 -5.52 -12.03 -1.50
C LYS A 225 -5.99 -10.85 -2.35
N ILE A 226 -5.07 -10.00 -2.78
CA ILE A 226 -5.38 -8.89 -3.68
C ILE A 226 -5.75 -9.41 -5.08
N GLN A 227 -5.01 -10.39 -5.59
CA GLN A 227 -5.33 -11.03 -6.88
C GLN A 227 -6.66 -11.79 -6.87
N GLU A 228 -7.02 -12.44 -5.76
CA GLU A 228 -8.31 -13.13 -5.61
C GLU A 228 -9.47 -12.14 -5.80
N LEU A 229 -9.40 -10.95 -5.20
CA LEU A 229 -10.44 -9.92 -5.34
C LEU A 229 -10.49 -9.29 -6.74
N ALA A 230 -9.34 -9.09 -7.37
CA ALA A 230 -9.30 -8.57 -8.75
C ALA A 230 -9.84 -9.60 -9.77
N ASN A 231 -9.64 -10.89 -9.52
CA ASN A 231 -10.10 -11.96 -10.40
C ASN A 231 -11.56 -12.36 -10.19
N SER A 232 -12.13 -12.16 -8.99
CA SER A 232 -13.56 -12.40 -8.75
C SER A 232 -14.41 -11.42 -9.54
N GLU A 233 -13.99 -10.15 -9.61
CA GLU A 233 -14.60 -9.12 -10.45
C GLU A 233 -14.61 -9.51 -11.94
N HIS A 234 -13.47 -9.95 -12.48
CA HIS A 234 -13.39 -10.34 -13.89
C HIS A 234 -14.28 -11.54 -14.23
N LYS A 235 -14.56 -12.43 -13.27
CA LYS A 235 -15.46 -13.56 -13.48
C LYS A 235 -16.93 -13.15 -13.44
N GLU A 236 -17.32 -12.29 -12.50
CA GLU A 236 -18.69 -11.78 -12.42
C GLU A 236 -19.05 -10.96 -13.66
N VAL A 237 -18.16 -10.07 -14.12
CA VAL A 237 -18.38 -9.28 -15.35
C VAL A 237 -18.51 -10.17 -16.60
N VAL A 238 -17.68 -11.22 -16.73
CA VAL A 238 -17.73 -12.14 -17.87
C VAL A 238 -18.96 -13.06 -17.81
N GLU A 239 -19.43 -13.45 -16.63
CA GLU A 239 -20.66 -14.23 -16.48
C GLU A 239 -21.90 -13.37 -16.74
N GLU A 240 -21.93 -12.13 -16.23
CA GLU A 240 -23.03 -11.18 -16.45
C GLU A 240 -23.15 -10.80 -17.95
N GLN A 241 -22.02 -10.58 -18.62
CA GLN A 241 -21.96 -10.40 -20.08
C GLN A 241 -22.47 -11.64 -20.84
N ARG A 242 -22.12 -12.86 -20.40
CA ARG A 242 -22.61 -14.10 -21.04
C ARG A 242 -24.09 -14.37 -20.78
N SER A 243 -24.65 -13.95 -19.65
CA SER A 243 -26.09 -14.00 -19.41
C SER A 243 -26.84 -12.97 -20.28
N PHE A 244 -26.32 -11.75 -20.41
CA PHE A 244 -26.86 -10.73 -21.31
C PHE A 244 -26.81 -11.18 -22.78
N GLU A 245 -25.70 -11.81 -23.20
CA GLU A 245 -25.51 -12.30 -24.57
C GLU A 245 -26.42 -13.50 -24.90
N ASN A 246 -26.82 -14.27 -23.89
CA ASN A 246 -27.80 -15.36 -24.04
C ASN A 246 -29.26 -14.87 -23.97
N GLU A 247 -29.56 -13.80 -23.23
CA GLU A 247 -30.92 -13.18 -23.22
C GLU A 247 -31.18 -12.31 -24.46
N GLN A 248 -30.19 -11.67 -25.04
CA GLN A 248 -30.35 -10.88 -26.27
C GLN A 248 -30.33 -11.70 -27.57
N ARG A 249 -30.21 -13.02 -27.49
CA ARG A 249 -30.24 -13.89 -28.68
C ARG A 249 -31.66 -14.21 -29.19
N GLU A 250 -32.69 -13.73 -28.52
CA GLU A 250 -34.06 -13.64 -29.03
C GLU A 250 -34.48 -12.16 -29.08
N ASP A 251 -34.89 -11.67 -30.25
CA ASP A 251 -35.41 -10.33 -30.54
C ASP A 251 -34.45 -9.11 -30.53
N ASN A 252 -33.71 -8.95 -31.63
CA ASN A 252 -33.98 -7.92 -32.66
C ASN A 252 -32.70 -7.61 -33.44
N THR A 253 -32.73 -7.88 -34.76
CA THR A 253 -31.80 -7.25 -35.70
C THR A 253 -32.15 -5.76 -35.80
N VAL A 254 -31.59 -4.95 -34.89
CA VAL A 254 -31.67 -3.48 -34.96
C VAL A 254 -30.96 -3.03 -36.23
N SER A 255 -31.65 -2.29 -37.10
CA SER A 255 -31.03 -1.76 -38.31
C SER A 255 -30.01 -0.70 -37.93
N VAL A 256 -28.81 -0.77 -38.52
CA VAL A 256 -27.68 0.16 -38.27
C VAL A 256 -28.12 1.63 -38.43
N GLU A 257 -29.10 1.92 -39.29
CA GLU A 257 -29.69 3.25 -39.45
C GLU A 257 -30.35 3.80 -38.17
N SER A 258 -31.04 2.95 -37.38
CA SER A 258 -31.71 3.41 -36.15
C SER A 258 -30.72 3.76 -35.03
N PHE A 259 -29.61 3.01 -34.94
CA PHE A 259 -28.52 3.26 -34.00
C PHE A 259 -27.70 4.51 -34.36
N VAL A 260 -27.41 4.71 -35.65
CA VAL A 260 -26.72 5.93 -36.11
C VAL A 260 -27.55 7.18 -35.81
N ASN A 261 -28.87 7.09 -35.89
CA ASN A 261 -29.76 8.19 -35.52
C ASN A 261 -29.74 8.47 -34.01
N SER A 262 -29.69 7.45 -33.13
CA SER A 262 -29.56 7.70 -31.68
C SER A 262 -28.21 8.31 -31.29
N LEU A 263 -27.12 7.94 -31.98
CA LEU A 263 -25.80 8.57 -31.78
C LEU A 263 -25.82 10.07 -32.13
N SER A 264 -26.68 10.48 -33.06
CA SER A 264 -26.81 11.89 -33.44
C SER A 264 -27.43 12.77 -32.35
N GLU A 265 -28.12 12.18 -31.37
CA GLU A 265 -28.75 12.89 -30.25
C GLU A 265 -27.79 13.09 -29.06
N LEU A 266 -26.72 12.30 -28.96
CA LEU A 266 -25.78 12.36 -27.84
C LEU A 266 -24.91 13.63 -27.82
N PRO A 267 -24.47 14.11 -26.65
CA PRO A 267 -23.52 15.22 -26.54
C PRO A 267 -22.17 14.90 -27.21
N HIS A 268 -21.50 15.92 -27.76
CA HIS A 268 -20.21 15.76 -28.45
C HIS A 268 -19.09 15.22 -27.54
N THR A 269 -19.18 15.49 -26.24
CA THR A 269 -18.24 14.99 -25.22
C THR A 269 -18.37 13.48 -25.04
N THR A 270 -19.60 12.99 -24.90
CA THR A 270 -19.90 11.56 -24.77
C THR A 270 -19.48 10.78 -26.02
N LEU A 271 -19.67 11.35 -27.20
CA LEU A 271 -19.21 10.73 -28.45
C LEU A 271 -17.67 10.64 -28.55
N LYS A 272 -16.93 11.60 -27.99
CA LYS A 272 -15.47 11.51 -27.91
C LYS A 272 -15.00 10.43 -26.96
N GLU A 273 -15.62 10.34 -25.79
CA GLU A 273 -15.31 9.31 -24.79
C GLU A 273 -15.51 7.91 -25.37
N ILE A 274 -16.61 7.69 -26.11
CA ILE A 274 -16.87 6.43 -26.80
C ILE A 274 -15.78 6.12 -27.83
N VAL A 275 -15.39 7.09 -28.66
CA VAL A 275 -14.34 6.91 -29.66
C VAL A 275 -12.98 6.59 -29.00
N ASP A 276 -12.67 7.25 -27.88
CA ASP A 276 -11.41 7.07 -27.16
C ASP A 276 -11.34 5.71 -26.44
N GLU A 277 -12.47 5.27 -25.89
CA GLU A 277 -12.57 3.99 -25.17
C GLU A 277 -12.53 2.78 -26.11
N PHE A 278 -13.18 2.88 -27.27
CA PHE A 278 -13.21 1.81 -28.26
C PHE A 278 -12.11 1.96 -29.34
N GLY A 279 -11.18 2.90 -29.17
CA GLY A 279 -10.00 3.05 -30.03
C GLY A 279 -10.32 3.39 -31.49
N ILE A 280 -11.43 4.07 -31.76
CA ILE A 280 -11.86 4.41 -33.12
C ILE A 280 -11.05 5.61 -33.64
N ASN A 281 -10.47 5.48 -34.83
CA ASN A 281 -9.72 6.59 -35.44
C ASN A 281 -10.69 7.57 -36.12
N ALA A 282 -11.05 8.66 -35.42
CA ALA A 282 -11.93 9.70 -35.93
C ALA A 282 -11.34 11.12 -35.75
N ASP A 283 -11.69 12.05 -36.64
CA ASP A 283 -11.44 13.48 -36.39
C ASP A 283 -12.36 13.97 -35.26
N ARG A 284 -11.76 14.22 -34.10
CA ARG A 284 -12.43 14.60 -32.83
C ARG A 284 -13.03 16.02 -32.87
N ARG A 285 -12.80 16.79 -33.93
CA ARG A 285 -13.27 18.19 -34.02
C ARG A 285 -14.70 18.31 -34.53
N SER A 286 -15.26 17.29 -35.17
CA SER A 286 -16.62 17.31 -35.71
C SER A 286 -17.43 16.11 -35.25
N LYS A 287 -18.70 16.36 -34.90
CA LYS A 287 -19.65 15.33 -34.45
C LYS A 287 -19.99 14.36 -35.59
N ALA A 288 -20.14 14.89 -36.80
CA ALA A 288 -20.45 14.11 -37.99
C ALA A 288 -19.32 13.13 -38.35
N THR A 289 -18.06 13.57 -38.24
CA THR A 289 -16.90 12.71 -38.52
C THR A 289 -16.72 11.61 -37.49
N ILE A 290 -17.09 11.86 -36.22
CA ILE A 290 -17.11 10.83 -35.18
C ILE A 290 -18.19 9.79 -35.48
N ILE A 291 -19.41 10.22 -35.84
CA ILE A 291 -20.53 9.31 -36.14
C ILE A 291 -20.23 8.47 -37.40
N ASP A 292 -19.64 9.06 -38.45
CA ASP A 292 -19.23 8.33 -39.66
C ASP A 292 -18.11 7.32 -39.39
N ALA A 293 -17.18 7.64 -38.48
CA ALA A 293 -16.12 6.73 -38.06
C ALA A 293 -16.68 5.55 -37.24
N ILE A 294 -17.65 5.80 -36.36
CA ILE A 294 -18.35 4.75 -35.61
C ILE A 294 -19.16 3.87 -36.56
N ARG A 295 -19.84 4.46 -37.56
CA ARG A 295 -20.58 3.72 -38.59
C ARG A 295 -19.68 2.79 -39.42
N SER A 296 -18.41 3.18 -39.61
CA SER A 296 -17.44 2.44 -40.42
C SER A 296 -16.57 1.49 -39.60
N ALA A 297 -16.79 1.39 -38.28
CA ALA A 297 -16.07 0.48 -37.40
C ALA A 297 -16.53 -0.98 -37.59
N GLU A 298 -15.74 -1.93 -37.09
CA GLU A 298 -16.09 -3.35 -37.13
C GLU A 298 -17.39 -3.61 -36.38
N PHE A 299 -18.20 -4.57 -36.87
CA PHE A 299 -19.53 -4.86 -36.33
C PHE A 299 -19.49 -5.16 -34.81
N GLU A 300 -18.45 -5.86 -34.35
CA GLU A 300 -18.23 -6.16 -32.92
C GLU A 300 -18.05 -4.90 -32.08
N VAL A 301 -17.33 -3.90 -32.60
CA VAL A 301 -17.17 -2.59 -31.94
C VAL A 301 -18.48 -1.83 -31.88
N ILE A 302 -19.26 -1.85 -32.97
CA ILE A 302 -20.59 -1.22 -33.02
C ILE A 302 -21.54 -1.86 -32.00
N GLN A 303 -21.50 -3.18 -31.87
CA GLN A 303 -22.33 -3.93 -30.93
C GLN A 303 -21.96 -3.60 -29.47
N ASN A 304 -20.67 -3.48 -29.16
CA ASN A 304 -20.20 -3.10 -27.83
C ASN A 304 -20.55 -1.64 -27.48
N ILE A 305 -20.53 -0.73 -28.44
CA ILE A 305 -20.99 0.65 -28.23
C ILE A 305 -22.50 0.69 -27.96
N TYR A 306 -23.28 -0.11 -28.68
CA TYR A 306 -24.73 -0.22 -28.46
C TYR A 306 -25.06 -0.74 -27.06
N LEU A 307 -24.37 -1.79 -26.61
CA LEU A 307 -24.53 -2.36 -25.26
C LEU A 307 -24.17 -1.40 -24.14
N LYS A 308 -23.29 -0.43 -24.39
CA LYS A 308 -22.92 0.58 -23.39
C LYS A 308 -23.95 1.71 -23.27
N LEU A 309 -24.64 2.01 -24.37
CA LEU A 309 -25.56 3.14 -24.47
C LEU A 309 -27.00 2.81 -24.04
N ASN A 310 -27.33 1.52 -23.93
CA ASN A 310 -28.61 1.00 -23.41
C ASN A 310 -28.36 0.23 -22.12
#